data_AF-A0A931MSM6-F1
#
_entry.id   AF-A0A931MSM6-F1
#
_cell.length_a   1.000
_cell.length_b   1.000
_cell.length_c   1.000
_cell.angle_alpha   90.00
_cell.angle_beta   90.00
_cell.angle_gamma   90.00
#
_symmetry.space_group_name_H-M   'P 1'
#
loop_
_entity.id
_entity.type
_entity.pdbx_description
1 polymer ?
#
loop_
_entity_poly.entity_id
_entity_poly.type
_entity_poly.pdbx_seq_one_letter_code
_entity_poly.pdbx_strand_id
1 'polypeptide(L)'
;MSNRPTPLRFGLAFSVLGALAVAAAPLLPVVRAGTGAVGSAILAAAIVAAITVSAIPVAAFAVARRSATAAGALLAGAGGIAAGAALADLTLFVDAIDANRFELFRPVTAAALTGGPGAAMLLAGHLCAVLAGVAGAIAAGGAPHADEGPVGTRPGTPVVAGIVGAATVVAVGLLAPVVVSSDPVIVARGVLDAPATTALGGVLTATFALVTVAWALSAGTTAAAGAIAGAGAAALALLAPRFAAGLAGDRLSPTPATAAGTIAAVLLVVLAAAMPAAGARRAARPARPGSTGVLRSGRAHAVAGVLGLLTAALAVVGALLPTLSVPAGHDVPDLPQTRVLLVAGLLLAALSVWLLLSACAETVRPAVAVPIVAVAATAAAVLQAWVVAADLPGVDAGPGTAVVFCTLVGAAATGVAVLVAGAAERDRIDTSAELHVTARTRVVVLVAAVACIVGSAVPLYHGAGSLLAYPWGYDVWGRALLAVAVGVAAAVAVRSRPARGGALLLGAAGATAVYASSWVLVRSVIQDPVAALCVAPVILGTVLLLVAASLTLREESP
;
A
#
# COMPACT_ATOMS: atom_id res chain seq x y z
N MET A 1 37.46 2.57 -12.24
CA MET A 1 36.12 3.23 -12.30
C MET A 1 35.79 3.86 -13.67
N SER A 2 36.69 3.82 -14.67
CA SER A 2 36.61 4.64 -15.89
C SER A 2 35.50 4.31 -16.91
N ASN A 3 34.88 3.12 -16.87
CA ASN A 3 33.89 2.69 -17.90
C ASN A 3 32.43 2.63 -17.45
N ARG A 4 32.05 3.14 -16.26
CA ARG A 4 30.63 3.13 -15.82
C ARG A 4 29.83 4.28 -16.45
N PRO A 5 28.53 4.09 -16.77
CA PRO A 5 27.67 5.18 -17.23
C PRO A 5 27.64 6.28 -16.18
N THR A 6 27.77 7.53 -16.62
CA THR A 6 27.78 8.74 -15.79
C THR A 6 26.66 8.79 -14.75
N PRO A 7 25.38 8.45 -15.06
CA PRO A 7 24.31 8.46 -14.06
C PRO A 7 24.55 7.49 -12.89
N LEU A 8 25.13 6.31 -13.12
CA LEU A 8 25.41 5.37 -12.03
C LEU A 8 26.50 5.89 -11.07
N ARG A 9 27.49 6.63 -11.57
CA ARG A 9 28.53 7.23 -10.72
C ARG A 9 27.93 8.29 -9.82
N PHE A 10 27.07 9.15 -10.37
CA PHE A 10 26.30 10.12 -9.59
C PHE A 10 25.45 9.42 -8.54
N GLY A 11 24.71 8.37 -8.94
CA GLY A 11 23.88 7.61 -8.01
C GLY A 11 24.67 7.02 -6.84
N LEU A 12 25.83 6.41 -7.12
CA LEU A 12 26.70 5.88 -6.08
C LEU A 12 27.25 6.97 -5.15
N ALA A 13 27.68 8.11 -5.69
CA ALA A 13 28.19 9.22 -4.89
C ALA A 13 27.10 9.78 -3.95
N PHE A 14 25.91 10.06 -4.48
CA PHE A 14 24.79 10.55 -3.68
C PHE A 14 24.31 9.52 -2.65
N SER A 15 24.36 8.21 -2.96
CA SER A 15 24.00 7.18 -1.99
C SER A 15 24.96 7.14 -0.78
N VAL A 16 26.26 7.39 -1.00
CA VAL A 16 27.25 7.48 0.09
C VAL A 16 27.05 8.75 0.90
N LEU A 17 26.90 9.90 0.24
CA LEU A 17 26.63 11.17 0.92
C LEU A 17 25.34 11.09 1.75
N GLY A 18 24.29 10.51 1.18
CA GLY A 18 23.01 10.29 1.85
C GLY A 18 23.15 9.42 3.10
N ALA A 19 23.80 8.26 2.97
CA ALA A 19 24.03 7.36 4.10
C ALA A 19 24.88 7.98 5.21
N LEU A 20 25.94 8.72 4.85
CA LEU A 20 26.78 9.43 5.83
C LEU A 20 26.00 10.52 6.57
N ALA A 21 25.19 11.31 5.86
CA ALA A 21 24.37 12.36 6.45
C ALA A 21 23.32 11.78 7.41
N VAL A 22 22.62 10.71 7.02
CA VAL A 22 21.65 10.01 7.89
C VAL A 22 22.35 9.41 9.12
N ALA A 23 23.49 8.75 8.94
CA ALA A 23 24.24 8.11 10.03
C ALA A 23 24.84 9.12 11.02
N ALA A 24 25.25 10.31 10.55
CA ALA A 24 25.81 11.36 11.39
C ALA A 24 24.75 12.26 12.03
N ALA A 25 23.49 12.23 11.57
CA ALA A 25 22.42 13.10 12.07
C ALA A 25 22.24 13.06 13.60
N PRO A 26 22.28 11.88 14.27
CA PRO A 26 22.18 11.80 15.73
C PRO A 26 23.36 12.42 16.50
N LEU A 27 24.48 12.72 15.85
CA LEU A 27 25.66 13.36 16.46
C LEU A 27 25.49 14.88 16.59
N LEU A 28 24.48 15.44 15.93
CA LEU A 28 24.12 16.85 16.00
C LEU A 28 22.81 17.01 16.80
N PRO A 29 22.53 18.18 17.37
CA PRO A 29 21.22 18.46 17.95
C PRO A 29 20.12 18.30 16.89
N VAL A 30 19.35 17.21 16.97
CA VAL A 30 18.25 16.92 16.03
C VAL A 30 17.05 17.81 16.34
N VAL A 31 16.79 18.04 17.63
CA VAL A 31 15.72 18.91 18.13
C VAL A 31 16.23 19.83 19.23
N ARG A 32 15.52 20.94 19.42
CA ARG A 32 15.81 21.94 20.44
C ARG A 32 14.55 22.38 21.17
N ALA A 33 14.69 22.73 22.44
CA ALA A 33 13.72 23.51 23.20
C ALA A 33 14.37 24.84 23.56
N GLY A 34 13.86 25.94 23.00
CA GLY A 34 14.56 27.23 23.03
C GLY A 34 15.94 27.14 22.37
N THR A 35 17.00 27.48 23.12
CA THR A 35 18.38 27.43 22.62
C THR A 35 19.13 26.13 22.94
N GLY A 36 18.53 25.25 23.75
CA GLY A 36 19.17 24.00 24.22
C GLY A 36 18.80 22.78 23.39
N ALA A 37 19.75 21.85 23.23
CA ALA A 37 19.48 20.53 22.65
C ALA A 37 18.63 19.68 23.60
N VAL A 38 17.74 18.84 23.06
CA VAL A 38 16.85 18.00 23.86
C VAL A 38 17.02 16.53 23.52
N GLY A 39 17.26 15.74 24.57
CA GLY A 39 17.37 14.29 24.47
C GLY A 39 18.61 13.80 23.73
N SER A 40 18.91 12.52 23.90
CA SER A 40 19.89 11.80 23.08
C SER A 40 19.18 10.68 22.33
N ALA A 41 19.76 10.25 21.20
CA ALA A 41 19.30 9.06 20.51
C ALA A 41 19.42 7.83 21.42
N ILE A 42 18.51 6.88 21.26
CA ILE A 42 18.70 5.53 21.81
C ILE A 42 19.86 4.90 21.04
N LEU A 43 21.01 4.74 21.69
CA LEU A 43 22.28 4.37 21.05
C LEU A 43 22.16 3.10 20.18
N ALA A 44 21.49 2.06 20.69
CA ALA A 44 21.27 0.83 19.93
C ALA A 44 20.49 1.07 18.63
N ALA A 45 19.44 1.91 18.67
CA ALA A 45 18.66 2.26 17.51
C ALA A 45 19.47 3.12 16.52
N ALA A 46 20.27 4.07 17.01
CA ALA A 46 21.16 4.89 16.19
C ALA A 46 22.22 4.05 15.46
N ILE A 47 22.84 3.07 16.15
CA ILE A 47 23.80 2.14 15.56
C ILE A 47 23.14 1.29 14.47
N VAL A 48 21.95 0.74 14.75
CA VAL A 48 21.19 -0.04 13.76
C VAL A 48 20.83 0.81 12.53
N ALA A 49 20.44 2.07 12.73
CA ALA A 49 20.17 3.01 11.63
C ALA A 49 21.43 3.26 10.79
N ALA A 50 22.57 3.54 11.42
CA ALA A 50 23.83 3.76 10.74
C ALA A 50 24.27 2.53 9.93
N ILE A 51 24.15 1.32 10.48
CA ILE A 51 24.51 0.08 9.79
C ILE A 51 23.60 -0.17 8.58
N THR A 52 22.29 -0.08 8.78
CA THR A 52 21.30 -0.41 7.75
C THR A 52 21.29 0.60 6.61
N VAL A 53 21.42 1.90 6.89
CA VAL A 53 21.53 2.93 5.83
C VAL A 53 22.85 2.79 5.06
N SER A 54 23.95 2.45 5.73
CA SER A 54 25.27 2.25 5.09
C SER A 54 25.33 0.98 4.24
N ALA A 55 24.51 -0.02 4.54
CA ALA A 55 24.44 -1.25 3.73
C ALA A 55 23.98 -0.98 2.28
N ILE A 56 23.16 0.05 2.04
CA ILE A 56 22.64 0.39 0.71
C ILE A 56 23.78 0.78 -0.26
N PRO A 57 24.62 1.81 0.00
CA PRO A 57 25.72 2.14 -0.89
C PRO A 57 26.76 1.02 -0.99
N VAL A 58 27.03 0.29 0.10
CA VAL A 58 27.97 -0.85 0.08
C VAL A 58 27.47 -1.94 -0.88
N ALA A 59 26.19 -2.31 -0.78
CA ALA A 59 25.57 -3.28 -1.68
C ALA A 59 25.55 -2.76 -3.12
N ALA A 60 25.18 -1.50 -3.34
CA ALA A 60 25.20 -0.88 -4.67
C ALA A 60 26.59 -0.92 -5.29
N PHE A 61 27.65 -0.59 -4.53
CA PHE A 61 29.04 -0.66 -5.00
C PHE A 61 29.48 -2.09 -5.34
N ALA A 62 29.13 -3.06 -4.50
CA ALA A 62 29.44 -4.48 -4.71
C ALA A 62 28.73 -5.03 -5.96
N VAL A 63 27.43 -4.76 -6.11
CA VAL A 63 26.62 -5.18 -7.26
C VAL A 63 27.09 -4.47 -8.53
N ALA A 64 27.48 -3.20 -8.47
CA ALA A 64 27.99 -2.44 -9.61
C ALA A 64 29.32 -2.97 -10.18
N ARG A 65 30.00 -3.91 -9.49
CA ARG A 65 31.15 -4.64 -10.05
C ARG A 65 30.72 -5.74 -11.02
N ARG A 66 29.49 -6.25 -10.90
CA ARG A 66 28.94 -7.36 -11.69
C ARG A 66 27.90 -6.92 -12.69
N SER A 67 27.01 -6.00 -12.31
CA SER A 67 25.94 -5.49 -13.16
C SER A 67 25.60 -4.03 -12.83
N ALA A 68 25.78 -3.15 -13.80
CA ALA A 68 25.37 -1.74 -13.69
C ALA A 68 23.84 -1.61 -13.57
N THR A 69 23.08 -2.45 -14.28
CA THR A 69 21.62 -2.49 -14.26
C THR A 69 21.08 -2.86 -12.89
N ALA A 70 21.61 -3.94 -12.28
CA ALA A 70 21.18 -4.37 -10.96
C ALA A 70 21.53 -3.34 -9.87
N ALA A 71 22.70 -2.70 -9.97
CA ALA A 71 23.08 -1.64 -9.04
C ALA A 71 22.22 -0.38 -9.19
N GLY A 72 21.92 0.03 -10.43
CA GLY A 72 21.02 1.14 -10.72
C GLY A 72 19.60 0.86 -10.20
N ALA A 73 19.08 -0.35 -10.44
CA ALA A 73 17.77 -0.76 -9.95
C ALA A 73 17.71 -0.83 -8.42
N LEU A 74 18.78 -1.28 -7.75
CA LEU A 74 18.90 -1.26 -6.29
C LEU A 74 18.79 0.16 -5.74
N LEU A 75 19.54 1.10 -6.31
CA LEU A 75 19.44 2.50 -5.93
C LEU A 75 18.04 3.05 -6.19
N ALA A 76 17.41 2.70 -7.32
CA ALA A 76 16.06 3.14 -7.67
C ALA A 76 15.02 2.67 -6.65
N GLY A 77 15.06 1.39 -6.26
CA GLY A 77 14.15 0.84 -5.25
C GLY A 77 14.35 1.47 -3.86
N ALA A 78 15.60 1.71 -3.47
CA ALA A 78 15.91 2.39 -2.21
C ALA A 78 15.46 3.87 -2.22
N GLY A 79 15.68 4.58 -3.33
CA GLY A 79 15.34 6.00 -3.46
C GLY A 79 13.83 6.28 -3.43
N GLY A 80 13.01 5.37 -3.96
CA GLY A 80 11.54 5.50 -3.85
C GLY A 80 11.07 5.49 -2.40
N ILE A 81 11.57 4.56 -1.58
CA ILE A 81 11.28 4.50 -0.14
C ILE A 81 11.81 5.73 0.59
N ALA A 82 13.02 6.20 0.23
CA ALA A 82 13.61 7.41 0.79
C ALA A 82 12.80 8.68 0.50
N ALA A 83 12.04 8.75 -0.60
CA ALA A 83 11.17 9.88 -0.91
C ALA A 83 10.04 10.03 0.13
N GLY A 84 9.39 8.93 0.51
CA GLY A 84 8.41 8.94 1.59
C GLY A 84 9.04 9.22 2.95
N ALA A 85 10.25 8.72 3.20
CA ALA A 85 10.99 9.01 4.43
C ALA A 85 11.35 10.50 4.56
N ALA A 86 11.82 11.14 3.48
CA ALA A 86 12.10 12.57 3.45
C ALA A 86 10.86 13.42 3.77
N LEU A 87 9.69 13.01 3.23
CA LEU A 87 8.42 13.67 3.52
C LEU A 87 8.00 13.50 5.00
N ALA A 88 8.19 12.29 5.55
CA ALA A 88 7.92 12.03 6.97
C ALA A 88 8.84 12.87 7.88
N ASP A 89 10.10 13.04 7.50
CA ASP A 89 11.09 13.79 8.27
C ASP A 89 10.83 15.30 8.32
N LEU A 90 9.99 15.85 7.42
CA LEU A 90 9.51 17.23 7.54
C LEU A 90 8.77 17.47 8.87
N THR A 91 8.23 16.42 9.48
CA THR A 91 7.60 16.48 10.81
C THR A 91 8.57 16.98 11.88
N LEU A 92 9.88 16.75 11.74
CA LEU A 92 10.89 17.29 12.67
C LEU A 92 10.95 18.82 12.70
N PHE A 93 10.41 19.49 11.68
CA PHE A 93 10.36 20.97 11.61
C PHE A 93 8.99 21.54 11.97
N VAL A 94 7.95 20.71 11.96
CA VAL A 94 6.57 21.13 12.23
C VAL A 94 6.17 20.75 13.64
N ASP A 95 6.32 19.47 13.98
CA ASP A 95 5.94 18.93 15.29
C ASP A 95 6.87 17.76 15.67
N ALA A 96 8.06 18.11 16.15
CA ALA A 96 9.13 17.13 16.32
C ALA A 96 8.82 16.07 17.37
N ILE A 97 7.96 16.36 18.37
CA ILE A 97 7.62 15.39 19.43
C ILE A 97 6.90 14.17 18.87
N ASP A 98 6.11 14.37 17.80
CA ASP A 98 5.30 13.34 17.16
C ASP A 98 6.05 12.55 16.08
N ALA A 99 7.28 12.94 15.73
CA ALA A 99 8.07 12.26 14.71
C ALA A 99 8.48 10.82 15.13
N ASN A 100 8.51 10.53 16.44
CA ASN A 100 8.80 9.18 16.99
C ASN A 100 10.08 8.51 16.42
N ARG A 101 11.11 9.31 16.09
CA ARG A 101 12.41 8.87 15.54
C ARG A 101 13.43 8.64 16.66
N PHE A 102 13.24 7.61 17.47
CA PHE A 102 14.06 7.36 18.67
C PHE A 102 15.54 7.05 18.39
N GLU A 103 15.87 6.65 17.17
CA GLU A 103 17.24 6.53 16.67
C GLU A 103 17.94 7.88 16.45
N LEU A 104 17.20 8.99 16.50
CA LEU A 104 17.72 10.35 16.36
C LEU A 104 17.72 11.10 17.68
N PHE A 105 16.63 11.02 18.44
CA PHE A 105 16.52 11.59 19.79
C PHE A 105 15.35 10.97 20.55
N ARG A 106 15.41 10.97 21.88
CA ARG A 106 14.29 10.63 22.77
C ARG A 106 13.76 11.89 23.44
N PRO A 107 12.47 12.24 23.30
CA PRO A 107 11.87 13.33 24.05
C PRO A 107 11.97 13.08 25.57
N VAL A 108 12.40 14.10 26.33
CA VAL A 108 12.48 14.08 27.80
C VAL A 108 11.63 15.18 28.45
N THR A 109 10.90 15.94 27.63
CA THR A 109 10.06 17.07 28.05
C THR A 109 8.86 17.18 27.10
N ALA A 110 7.74 17.70 27.59
CA ALA A 110 6.55 18.04 26.80
C ALA A 110 6.59 19.47 26.24
N ALA A 111 7.71 20.19 26.39
CA ALA A 111 7.90 21.51 25.80
C ALA A 111 7.89 21.45 24.26
N ALA A 112 7.50 22.54 23.62
CA ALA A 112 7.54 22.66 22.16
C ALA A 112 8.97 22.44 21.64
N LEU A 113 9.11 21.52 20.67
CA LEU A 113 10.38 21.13 20.07
C LEU A 113 10.48 21.66 18.64
N THR A 114 11.62 22.26 18.31
CA THR A 114 11.92 22.72 16.94
C THR A 114 13.07 21.93 16.33
N GLY A 115 13.06 21.81 15.00
CA GLY A 115 14.10 21.12 14.25
C GLY A 115 15.47 21.80 14.39
N GLY A 116 16.49 21.01 14.70
CA GLY A 116 17.88 21.43 14.79
C GLY A 116 18.71 21.04 13.55
N PRO A 117 20.03 21.30 13.57
CA PRO A 117 20.93 20.95 12.47
C PRO A 117 20.96 19.45 12.15
N GLY A 118 20.74 18.58 13.14
CA GLY A 118 20.64 17.13 12.90
C GLY A 118 19.44 16.76 12.03
N ALA A 119 18.29 17.42 12.23
CA ALA A 119 17.11 17.21 11.38
C ALA A 119 17.35 17.67 9.93
N ALA A 120 18.03 18.81 9.75
CA ALA A 120 18.40 19.29 8.42
C ALA A 120 19.38 18.32 7.71
N MET A 121 20.34 17.77 8.45
CA MET A 121 21.29 16.81 7.90
C MET A 121 20.62 15.48 7.52
N LEU A 122 19.67 15.01 8.33
CA LEU A 122 18.84 13.83 8.01
C LEU A 122 18.05 14.04 6.71
N LEU A 123 17.34 15.17 6.61
CA LEU A 123 16.53 15.51 5.43
C LEU A 123 17.40 15.58 4.17
N ALA A 124 18.54 16.28 4.26
CA ALA A 124 19.52 16.33 3.17
C ALA A 124 20.01 14.94 2.78
N GLY A 125 20.19 14.04 3.76
CA GLY A 125 20.57 12.66 3.56
C GLY A 125 19.54 11.86 2.75
N HIS A 126 18.26 11.94 3.11
CA HIS A 126 17.19 11.29 2.35
C HIS A 126 16.99 11.91 0.96
N LEU A 127 17.12 13.23 0.80
CA LEU A 127 17.10 13.87 -0.52
C LEU A 127 18.25 13.39 -1.41
N CYS A 128 19.46 13.20 -0.86
CA CYS A 128 20.55 12.56 -1.59
C CYS A 128 20.21 11.12 -1.99
N ALA A 129 19.56 10.34 -1.12
CA ALA A 129 19.11 8.99 -1.46
C ALA A 129 18.04 8.97 -2.57
N VAL A 130 17.14 9.97 -2.61
CA VAL A 130 16.17 10.15 -3.71
C VAL A 130 16.89 10.44 -5.03
N LEU A 131 17.83 11.40 -5.03
CA LEU A 131 18.64 11.71 -6.21
C LEU A 131 19.46 10.49 -6.68
N ALA A 132 19.98 9.71 -5.73
CA ALA A 132 20.66 8.47 -6.02
C ALA A 132 19.73 7.45 -6.71
N GLY A 133 18.48 7.36 -6.27
CA GLY A 133 17.46 6.50 -6.89
C GLY A 133 17.06 6.94 -8.28
N VAL A 134 16.87 8.25 -8.52
CA VAL A 134 16.60 8.79 -9.86
C VAL A 134 17.76 8.47 -10.82
N ALA A 135 18.99 8.75 -10.39
CA ALA A 135 20.17 8.45 -11.19
C ALA A 135 20.35 6.93 -11.43
N GLY A 136 20.00 6.11 -10.43
CA GLY A 136 19.96 4.66 -10.53
C GLY A 136 18.92 4.15 -11.54
N ALA A 137 17.72 4.73 -11.54
CA ALA A 137 16.65 4.39 -12.48
C ALA A 137 17.05 4.73 -13.93
N ILE A 138 17.66 5.90 -14.16
CA ILE A 138 18.20 6.30 -15.46
C ILE A 138 19.29 5.31 -15.92
N ALA A 139 20.20 4.94 -15.02
CA ALA A 139 21.26 3.99 -15.33
C ALA A 139 20.73 2.57 -15.64
N ALA A 140 19.68 2.13 -14.96
CA ALA A 140 19.04 0.85 -15.21
C ALA A 140 18.24 0.83 -16.52
N GLY A 141 17.55 1.93 -16.86
CA GLY A 141 16.77 2.06 -18.09
C GLY A 141 17.62 2.24 -19.36
N GLY A 142 18.84 2.76 -19.25
CA GLY A 142 19.77 2.93 -20.36
C GLY A 142 20.52 1.65 -20.78
N ALA A 143 20.34 0.53 -20.08
CA ALA A 143 20.97 -0.74 -20.45
C ALA A 143 20.26 -1.34 -21.69
N PRO A 144 21.00 -1.86 -22.69
CA PRO A 144 20.39 -2.56 -23.81
C PRO A 144 19.53 -3.72 -23.28
N HIS A 145 18.36 -3.94 -23.89
CA HIS A 145 17.35 -4.95 -23.51
C HIS A 145 17.83 -6.41 -23.76
N ALA A 146 19.11 -6.69 -23.52
CA ALA A 146 19.75 -7.99 -23.74
C ALA A 146 19.27 -9.08 -22.76
N ASP A 147 18.43 -8.74 -21.78
CA ASP A 147 17.96 -9.63 -20.70
C ASP A 147 16.49 -10.05 -20.86
N GLU A 148 15.90 -9.89 -22.06
CA GLU A 148 14.68 -10.61 -22.46
C GLU A 148 15.02 -12.09 -22.74
N GLY A 149 15.55 -12.78 -21.73
CA GLY A 149 15.68 -14.24 -21.79
C GLY A 149 14.29 -14.89 -21.98
N PRO A 150 14.22 -16.08 -22.58
CA PRO A 150 12.96 -16.79 -22.77
C PRO A 150 12.16 -16.89 -21.47
N VAL A 151 10.83 -16.83 -21.55
CA VAL A 151 9.87 -16.77 -20.41
C VAL A 151 10.15 -17.78 -19.28
N GLY A 152 10.86 -18.88 -19.57
CA GLY A 152 11.34 -19.89 -18.61
C GLY A 152 12.43 -19.44 -17.61
N THR A 153 13.00 -18.24 -17.75
CA THR A 153 14.01 -17.67 -16.82
C THR A 153 13.41 -16.94 -15.61
N ARG A 154 12.08 -16.77 -15.56
CA ARG A 154 11.39 -16.05 -14.48
C ARG A 154 11.36 -16.83 -13.15
N PRO A 155 11.48 -16.14 -12.00
CA PRO A 155 11.46 -16.78 -10.68
C PRO A 155 10.18 -17.61 -10.46
N GLY A 156 10.32 -18.67 -9.65
CA GLY A 156 9.24 -19.56 -9.20
C GLY A 156 8.01 -18.83 -8.68
N THR A 157 6.80 -19.34 -8.94
CA THR A 157 5.56 -18.93 -8.25
C THR A 157 5.74 -18.78 -6.72
N PRO A 158 6.45 -19.70 -5.99
CA PRO A 158 6.67 -19.52 -4.55
C PRO A 158 7.59 -18.35 -4.20
N VAL A 159 8.60 -18.04 -5.03
CA VAL A 159 9.50 -16.90 -4.81
C VAL A 159 8.75 -15.59 -5.01
N VAL A 160 7.92 -15.50 -6.07
CA VAL A 160 7.06 -14.34 -6.33
C VAL A 160 6.05 -14.15 -5.21
N ALA A 161 5.36 -15.22 -4.78
CA ALA A 161 4.42 -15.16 -3.67
C ALA A 161 5.10 -14.71 -2.37
N GLY A 162 6.31 -15.21 -2.09
CA GLY A 162 7.12 -14.78 -0.94
C GLY A 162 7.50 -13.30 -1.00
N ILE A 163 7.90 -12.80 -2.18
CA ILE A 163 8.25 -11.38 -2.38
C ILE A 163 7.03 -10.51 -2.13
N VAL A 164 5.87 -10.83 -2.72
CA VAL A 164 4.66 -10.03 -2.56
C VAL A 164 4.14 -10.09 -1.12
N GLY A 165 4.14 -11.26 -0.51
CA GLY A 165 3.78 -11.43 0.90
C GLY A 165 4.67 -10.58 1.81
N ALA A 166 5.99 -10.66 1.63
CA ALA A 166 6.95 -9.86 2.40
C ALA A 166 6.76 -8.35 2.17
N ALA A 167 6.55 -7.92 0.93
CA ALA A 167 6.29 -6.51 0.61
C ALA A 167 5.02 -5.97 1.26
N THR A 168 3.97 -6.79 1.32
CA THR A 168 2.71 -6.44 1.99
C THR A 168 2.92 -6.30 3.49
N VAL A 169 3.65 -7.22 4.12
CA VAL A 169 3.98 -7.13 5.56
C VAL A 169 4.86 -5.91 5.87
N VAL A 170 5.81 -5.58 4.98
CA VAL A 170 6.59 -4.33 5.07
C VAL A 170 5.68 -3.10 5.01
N ALA A 171 4.77 -3.03 4.05
CA ALA A 171 3.83 -1.91 3.92
C ALA A 171 2.97 -1.72 5.18
N VAL A 172 2.46 -2.82 5.75
CA VAL A 172 1.72 -2.80 7.02
C VAL A 172 2.62 -2.34 8.18
N GLY A 173 3.84 -2.87 8.28
CA GLY A 173 4.80 -2.48 9.32
C GLY A 173 5.21 -1.01 9.26
N LEU A 174 5.25 -0.41 8.06
CA LEU A 174 5.56 1.01 7.85
C LEU A 174 4.42 1.94 8.32
N LEU A 175 3.17 1.48 8.29
CA LEU A 175 1.98 2.24 8.69
C LEU A 175 1.59 2.02 10.16
N ALA A 176 2.04 0.94 10.76
CA ALA A 176 1.72 0.59 12.14
C ALA A 176 2.42 1.50 13.17
N PRO A 177 1.92 1.55 14.42
CA PRO A 177 2.60 2.26 15.50
C PRO A 177 4.04 1.75 15.71
N VAL A 178 4.94 2.68 15.96
CA VAL A 178 6.39 2.44 16.04
C VAL A 178 6.77 1.57 17.24
N VAL A 179 6.27 1.94 18.43
CA VAL A 179 6.49 1.26 19.71
C VAL A 179 5.23 1.40 20.58
N VAL A 180 5.11 0.58 21.62
CA VAL A 180 4.20 0.85 22.73
C VAL A 180 5.01 1.52 23.84
N SER A 181 4.52 2.66 24.34
CA SER A 181 5.17 3.45 25.39
C SER A 181 4.35 3.43 26.68
N SER A 182 5.03 3.26 27.81
CA SER A 182 4.49 3.53 29.16
C SER A 182 5.07 4.82 29.77
N ASP A 183 5.79 5.60 28.96
CA ASP A 183 6.32 6.92 29.31
C ASP A 183 5.27 8.00 28.99
N PRO A 184 4.85 8.82 29.97
CA PRO A 184 3.82 9.84 29.76
C PRO A 184 4.23 10.95 28.78
N VAL A 185 5.52 11.10 28.48
CA VAL A 185 6.01 12.10 27.52
C VAL A 185 5.93 11.59 26.07
N ILE A 186 5.82 10.28 25.86
CA ILE A 186 5.92 9.65 24.53
C ILE A 186 4.56 9.05 24.14
N VAL A 187 3.90 9.70 23.17
CA VAL A 187 2.66 9.20 22.57
C VAL A 187 2.98 8.60 21.19
N ALA A 188 3.29 7.30 21.17
CA ALA A 188 3.62 6.59 19.94
C ALA A 188 2.34 6.19 19.18
N ARG A 189 1.78 7.13 18.40
CA ARG A 189 0.59 6.91 17.56
C ARG A 189 0.91 6.09 16.31
N GLY A 190 -0.12 5.51 15.70
CA GLY A 190 -0.03 4.95 14.35
C GLY A 190 0.17 6.06 13.31
N VAL A 191 0.74 5.74 12.14
CA VAL A 191 1.04 6.73 11.09
C VAL A 191 -0.21 7.47 10.61
N LEU A 192 -1.38 6.83 10.65
CA LEU A 192 -2.65 7.43 10.24
C LEU A 192 -3.23 8.39 11.29
N ASP A 193 -2.76 8.32 12.53
CA ASP A 193 -3.16 9.17 13.65
C ASP A 193 -2.08 10.23 13.98
N ALA A 194 -1.03 10.31 13.16
CA ALA A 194 0.12 11.20 13.29
C ALA A 194 -0.07 12.49 12.46
N PRO A 195 0.79 13.52 12.65
CA PRO A 195 0.76 14.74 11.84
C PRO A 195 0.79 14.46 10.34
N ALA A 196 0.14 15.30 9.53
CA ALA A 196 -0.08 15.08 8.11
C ALA A 196 1.20 14.73 7.33
N THR A 197 2.33 15.35 7.65
CA THR A 197 3.64 15.06 7.02
C THR A 197 4.12 13.64 7.31
N THR A 198 3.95 13.14 8.54
CA THR A 198 4.26 11.75 8.91
C THR A 198 3.31 10.78 8.23
N ALA A 199 2.01 11.08 8.24
CA ALA A 199 0.99 10.26 7.60
C ALA A 199 1.23 10.10 6.09
N LEU A 200 1.40 11.23 5.38
CA LEU A 200 1.71 11.27 3.96
C LEU A 200 3.03 10.56 3.64
N GLY A 201 4.07 10.83 4.42
CA GLY A 201 5.38 10.18 4.25
C GLY A 201 5.29 8.67 4.39
N GLY A 202 4.63 8.16 5.44
CA GLY A 202 4.49 6.73 5.67
C GLY A 202 3.62 6.02 4.61
N VAL A 203 2.51 6.63 4.18
CA VAL A 203 1.68 6.11 3.08
C VAL A 203 2.47 6.09 1.77
N LEU A 204 3.23 7.14 1.49
CA LEU A 204 4.07 7.23 0.30
C LEU A 204 5.18 6.17 0.33
N THR A 205 5.85 5.96 1.47
CA THR A 205 6.86 4.91 1.64
C THR A 205 6.27 3.51 1.43
N ALA A 206 5.11 3.22 2.04
CA ALA A 206 4.43 1.94 1.88
C ALA A 206 3.99 1.70 0.43
N THR A 207 3.49 2.74 -0.23
CA THR A 207 3.10 2.70 -1.65
C THR A 207 4.30 2.44 -2.54
N PHE A 208 5.42 3.16 -2.33
CA PHE A 208 6.64 2.94 -3.11
C PHE A 208 7.22 1.54 -2.91
N ALA A 209 7.18 0.98 -1.70
CA ALA A 209 7.60 -0.40 -1.47
C ALA A 209 6.81 -1.39 -2.34
N LEU A 210 5.48 -1.23 -2.43
CA LEU A 210 4.62 -2.08 -3.26
C LEU A 210 4.82 -1.83 -4.76
N VAL A 211 4.88 -0.56 -5.18
CA VAL A 211 5.08 -0.18 -6.59
C VAL A 211 6.44 -0.64 -7.11
N THR A 212 7.51 -0.53 -6.31
CA THR A 212 8.83 -1.03 -6.68
C THR A 212 8.81 -2.54 -6.89
N VAL A 213 8.15 -3.30 -6.01
CA VAL A 213 8.02 -4.76 -6.18
C VAL A 213 7.20 -5.10 -7.42
N ALA A 214 6.10 -4.40 -7.67
CA ALA A 214 5.28 -4.57 -8.86
C ALA A 214 6.10 -4.34 -10.15
N TRP A 215 6.82 -3.21 -10.19
CA TRP A 215 7.70 -2.85 -11.30
C TRP A 215 8.83 -3.88 -11.47
N ALA A 216 9.49 -4.27 -10.38
CA ALA A 216 10.56 -5.25 -10.39
C ALA A 216 10.12 -6.59 -10.99
N LEU A 217 8.93 -7.08 -10.63
CA LEU A 217 8.38 -8.33 -11.16
C LEU A 217 8.00 -8.25 -12.66
N SER A 218 7.87 -7.04 -13.20
CA SER A 218 7.69 -6.80 -14.64
C SER A 218 9.01 -6.61 -15.40
N ALA A 219 10.11 -6.39 -14.70
CA ALA A 219 11.45 -6.15 -15.26
C ALA A 219 12.25 -7.45 -15.48
N GLY A 220 13.38 -7.35 -16.17
CA GLY A 220 14.34 -8.45 -16.29
C GLY A 220 14.92 -8.88 -14.93
N THR A 221 15.29 -10.16 -14.79
CA THR A 221 15.67 -10.78 -13.50
C THR A 221 16.77 -10.01 -12.75
N THR A 222 17.74 -9.45 -13.48
CA THR A 222 18.85 -8.68 -12.89
C THR A 222 18.37 -7.33 -12.31
N ALA A 223 17.54 -6.60 -13.05
CA ALA A 223 16.91 -5.36 -12.58
C ALA A 223 15.92 -5.63 -11.44
N ALA A 224 15.12 -6.68 -11.56
CA ALA A 224 14.17 -7.11 -10.53
C ALA A 224 14.87 -7.39 -9.19
N ALA A 225 15.96 -8.16 -9.22
CA ALA A 225 16.76 -8.48 -8.04
C ALA A 225 17.36 -7.24 -7.41
N GLY A 226 17.90 -6.33 -8.22
CA GLY A 226 18.38 -5.04 -7.75
C GLY A 226 17.28 -4.26 -7.02
N ALA A 227 16.17 -4.01 -7.71
CA ALA A 227 15.06 -3.20 -7.22
C ALA A 227 14.46 -3.71 -5.90
N ILE A 228 14.22 -5.03 -5.80
CA ILE A 228 13.65 -5.64 -4.60
C ILE A 228 14.67 -5.63 -3.46
N ALA A 229 15.96 -5.86 -3.73
CA ALA A 229 17.01 -5.74 -2.72
C ALA A 229 17.13 -4.30 -2.19
N GLY A 230 17.02 -3.31 -3.08
CA GLY A 230 17.02 -1.89 -2.73
C GLY A 230 15.84 -1.49 -1.86
N ALA A 231 14.62 -1.89 -2.26
CA ALA A 231 13.42 -1.65 -1.48
C ALA A 231 13.48 -2.36 -0.11
N GLY A 232 13.92 -3.62 -0.08
CA GLY A 232 14.10 -4.36 1.17
C GLY A 232 15.11 -3.70 2.11
N ALA A 233 16.27 -3.26 1.58
CA ALA A 233 17.31 -2.61 2.38
C ALA A 233 16.86 -1.24 2.92
N ALA A 234 16.15 -0.43 2.12
CA ALA A 234 15.63 0.85 2.58
C ALA A 234 14.48 0.68 3.58
N ALA A 235 13.59 -0.30 3.37
CA ALA A 235 12.57 -0.65 4.37
C ALA A 235 13.21 -1.11 5.69
N LEU A 236 14.28 -1.91 5.62
CA LEU A 236 15.03 -2.34 6.79
C LEU A 236 15.69 -1.15 7.51
N ALA A 237 16.20 -0.16 6.78
CA ALA A 237 16.76 1.06 7.34
C ALA A 237 15.74 1.94 8.08
N LEU A 238 14.44 1.78 7.81
CA LEU A 238 13.36 2.47 8.53
C LEU A 238 12.79 1.62 9.68
N LEU A 239 12.63 0.31 9.48
CA LEU A 239 11.96 -0.57 10.44
C LEU A 239 12.89 -1.13 11.52
N ALA A 240 14.14 -1.45 11.18
CA ALA A 240 15.08 -2.02 12.14
C ALA A 240 15.45 -1.06 13.28
N PRO A 241 15.68 0.25 13.05
CA PRO A 241 15.95 1.20 14.14
C PRO A 241 14.75 1.33 15.08
N ARG A 242 13.53 1.32 14.53
CA ARG A 242 12.27 1.35 15.31
C ARG A 242 12.14 0.12 16.20
N PHE A 243 12.42 -1.06 15.65
CA PHE A 243 12.43 -2.31 16.41
C PHE A 243 13.50 -2.30 17.51
N ALA A 244 14.72 -1.85 17.20
CA ALA A 244 15.81 -1.72 18.15
C ALA A 244 15.51 -0.72 19.27
N ALA A 245 14.84 0.40 18.95
CA ALA A 245 14.38 1.37 19.94
C ALA A 245 13.38 0.76 20.92
N GLY A 246 12.44 -0.08 20.43
CA GLY A 246 11.52 -0.81 21.29
C GLY A 246 12.21 -1.82 22.22
N LEU A 247 13.33 -2.42 21.80
CA LEU A 247 14.07 -3.39 22.62
C LEU A 247 14.99 -2.73 23.65
N ALA A 248 15.60 -1.59 23.30
CA ALA A 248 16.65 -0.95 24.09
C ALA A 248 16.17 0.29 24.87
N GLY A 249 15.00 0.82 24.54
CA GLY A 249 14.46 2.02 25.17
C GLY A 249 13.76 1.73 26.49
N ASP A 250 14.11 2.48 27.53
CA ASP A 250 13.39 2.40 28.80
C ASP A 250 11.90 2.70 28.59
N ARG A 251 11.03 1.84 29.14
CA ARG A 251 9.57 1.98 29.07
C ARG A 251 8.98 1.91 27.66
N LEU A 252 9.77 1.51 26.66
CA LEU A 252 9.34 1.21 25.31
C LEU A 252 9.27 -0.30 25.10
N SER A 253 8.40 -0.73 24.18
CA SER A 253 8.36 -2.10 23.70
C SER A 253 8.05 -2.14 22.20
N PRO A 254 8.63 -3.07 21.43
CA PRO A 254 8.36 -3.16 20.00
C PRO A 254 6.93 -3.66 19.76
N THR A 255 6.28 -3.14 18.72
CA THR A 255 4.98 -3.67 18.30
C THR A 255 5.16 -4.94 17.49
N PRO A 256 4.17 -5.86 17.45
CA PRO A 256 4.21 -7.02 16.57
C PRO A 256 4.41 -6.64 15.09
N ALA A 257 3.88 -5.48 14.70
CA ALA A 257 3.98 -4.97 13.33
C ALA A 257 5.40 -4.48 12.99
N THR A 258 6.11 -3.80 13.90
CA THR A 258 7.50 -3.41 13.63
C THR A 258 8.44 -4.61 13.63
N ALA A 259 8.19 -5.62 14.48
CA ALA A 259 8.90 -6.90 14.43
C ALA A 259 8.67 -7.63 13.10
N ALA A 260 7.41 -7.86 12.73
CA ALA A 260 7.04 -8.55 11.48
C ALA A 260 7.54 -7.79 10.24
N GLY A 261 7.41 -6.46 10.22
CA GLY A 261 7.91 -5.61 9.14
C GLY A 261 9.42 -5.70 8.99
N THR A 262 10.18 -5.71 10.10
CA THR A 262 11.64 -5.86 10.07
C THR A 262 12.05 -7.21 9.50
N ILE A 263 11.41 -8.29 9.96
CA ILE A 263 11.63 -9.65 9.45
C ILE A 263 11.29 -9.74 7.95
N ALA A 264 10.18 -9.13 7.54
CA ALA A 264 9.76 -9.12 6.14
C ALA A 264 10.72 -8.31 5.24
N ALA A 265 11.29 -7.21 5.74
CA ALA A 265 12.31 -6.45 5.02
C ALA A 265 13.59 -7.28 4.81
N VAL A 266 14.05 -8.03 5.83
CA VAL A 266 15.14 -9.00 5.68
C VAL A 266 14.78 -10.06 4.64
N LEU A 267 13.57 -10.61 4.70
CA LEU A 267 13.09 -11.61 3.77
C LEU A 267 13.08 -11.10 2.32
N LEU A 268 12.70 -9.84 2.07
CA LEU A 268 12.80 -9.22 0.75
C LEU A 268 14.22 -9.20 0.21
N VAL A 269 15.21 -8.82 1.04
CA VAL A 269 16.63 -8.80 0.64
C VAL A 269 17.12 -10.21 0.33
N VAL A 270 16.77 -11.20 1.16
CA VAL A 270 17.14 -12.61 0.95
C VAL A 270 16.52 -13.17 -0.33
N LEU A 271 15.22 -12.93 -0.56
CA LEU A 271 14.52 -13.39 -1.76
C LEU A 271 15.08 -12.74 -3.02
N ALA A 272 15.41 -11.45 -2.97
CA ALA A 272 16.07 -10.74 -4.06
C ALA A 272 17.43 -11.34 -4.42
N ALA A 273 18.26 -11.66 -3.41
CA ALA A 273 19.56 -12.31 -3.62
C ALA A 273 19.42 -13.74 -4.20
N ALA A 274 18.33 -14.44 -3.88
CA ALA A 274 18.05 -15.79 -4.38
C ALA A 274 17.48 -15.82 -5.81
N MET A 275 16.92 -14.71 -6.32
CA MET A 275 16.24 -14.67 -7.62
C MET A 275 17.11 -15.11 -8.82
N PRO A 276 18.37 -14.66 -8.96
CA PRO A 276 19.22 -15.09 -10.10
C PRO A 276 19.44 -16.60 -10.14
N ALA A 277 19.67 -17.23 -8.98
CA ALA A 277 19.86 -18.67 -8.86
C ALA A 277 18.57 -19.45 -9.15
N ALA A 278 17.42 -18.94 -8.70
CA ALA A 278 16.11 -19.53 -8.98
C ALA A 278 15.75 -19.50 -10.48
N GLY A 279 16.07 -18.39 -11.17
CA GLY A 279 15.87 -18.25 -12.61
C GLY A 279 16.74 -19.21 -13.43
N ALA A 280 18.03 -19.32 -13.09
CA ALA A 280 18.97 -20.23 -13.76
C ALA A 280 18.54 -21.70 -13.68
N ARG A 281 18.05 -22.16 -12.52
CA ARG A 281 17.52 -23.53 -12.33
C ARG A 281 16.31 -23.83 -13.20
N ARG A 282 15.53 -22.81 -13.56
CA ARG A 282 14.29 -22.98 -14.32
C ARG A 282 14.52 -22.89 -15.82
N ALA A 283 15.49 -22.09 -16.26
CA ALA A 283 15.96 -22.04 -17.63
C ALA A 283 16.47 -23.40 -18.13
N ALA A 284 16.96 -24.26 -17.23
CA ALA A 284 17.36 -25.63 -17.53
C ALA A 284 16.20 -26.60 -17.82
N ARG A 285 14.93 -26.15 -17.76
CA ARG A 285 13.75 -26.97 -18.09
C ARG A 285 13.28 -26.68 -19.53
N PRO A 286 12.90 -27.71 -20.32
CA PRO A 286 12.47 -27.52 -21.71
C PRO A 286 11.22 -26.65 -21.80
N ALA A 287 11.28 -25.61 -22.64
CA ALA A 287 10.20 -24.64 -22.86
C ALA A 287 9.13 -25.21 -23.81
N ARG A 288 7.84 -24.97 -23.52
CA ARG A 288 6.73 -25.19 -24.46
C ARG A 288 6.48 -23.90 -25.28
N PRO A 289 6.08 -23.97 -26.56
CA PRO A 289 5.88 -22.78 -27.40
C PRO A 289 4.65 -21.97 -26.96
N GLY A 290 4.73 -20.63 -27.00
CA GLY A 290 3.63 -19.72 -26.64
C GLY A 290 3.18 -18.83 -27.80
N SER A 291 1.87 -18.83 -28.08
CA SER A 291 1.16 -18.16 -29.18
C SER A 291 0.90 -16.65 -28.96
N THR A 292 0.76 -15.90 -30.06
CA THR A 292 0.46 -14.45 -30.17
C THR A 292 -0.74 -13.95 -29.36
N GLY A 293 -1.68 -14.83 -28.98
CA GLY A 293 -2.83 -14.49 -28.14
C GLY A 293 -2.45 -14.02 -26.72
N VAL A 294 -1.32 -14.46 -26.17
CA VAL A 294 -0.88 -14.13 -24.79
C VAL A 294 -0.53 -12.64 -24.63
N LEU A 295 0.03 -12.02 -25.69
CA LEU A 295 0.46 -10.62 -25.67
C LEU A 295 -0.70 -9.62 -25.57
N ARG A 296 -1.85 -9.93 -26.18
CA ARG A 296 -3.05 -9.07 -26.16
C ARG A 296 -3.77 -9.13 -24.79
N SER A 297 -3.77 -10.28 -24.13
CA SER A 297 -4.28 -10.45 -22.74
C SER A 297 -3.48 -9.58 -21.77
N GLY A 298 -2.15 -9.73 -21.81
CA GLY A 298 -1.25 -9.04 -20.88
C GLY A 298 -1.34 -7.52 -20.96
N ARG A 299 -1.54 -6.96 -22.16
CA ARG A 299 -1.75 -5.51 -22.32
C ARG A 299 -3.06 -5.02 -21.69
N ALA A 300 -4.15 -5.77 -21.84
CA ALA A 300 -5.44 -5.38 -21.25
C ALA A 300 -5.40 -5.45 -19.71
N HIS A 301 -4.77 -6.47 -19.14
CA HIS A 301 -4.53 -6.55 -17.69
C HIS A 301 -3.63 -5.41 -17.18
N ALA A 302 -2.58 -5.07 -17.93
CA ALA A 302 -1.71 -3.96 -17.57
C ALA A 302 -2.45 -2.61 -17.56
N VAL A 303 -3.28 -2.33 -18.57
CA VAL A 303 -4.12 -1.11 -18.61
C VAL A 303 -5.08 -1.07 -17.43
N ALA A 304 -5.74 -2.18 -17.11
CA ALA A 304 -6.62 -2.27 -15.95
C ALA A 304 -5.87 -2.07 -14.62
N GLY A 305 -4.66 -2.62 -14.49
CA GLY A 305 -3.79 -2.43 -13.34
C GLY A 305 -3.33 -0.98 -13.18
N VAL A 306 -2.90 -0.32 -14.27
CA VAL A 306 -2.47 1.09 -14.24
C VAL A 306 -3.63 2.02 -13.89
N LEU A 307 -4.79 1.85 -14.54
CA LEU A 307 -5.97 2.67 -14.22
C LEU A 307 -6.44 2.45 -12.78
N GLY A 308 -6.39 1.21 -12.29
CA GLY A 308 -6.73 0.89 -10.91
C GLY A 308 -5.75 1.52 -9.91
N LEU A 309 -4.45 1.56 -10.21
CA LEU A 309 -3.45 2.25 -9.40
C LEU A 309 -3.64 3.77 -9.40
N LEU A 310 -3.93 4.37 -10.56
CA LEU A 310 -4.24 5.80 -10.64
C LEU A 310 -5.50 6.14 -9.84
N THR A 311 -6.53 5.31 -9.94
CA THR A 311 -7.78 5.47 -9.17
C THR A 311 -7.52 5.33 -7.68
N ALA A 312 -6.72 4.35 -7.26
CA ALA A 312 -6.34 4.17 -5.88
C ALA A 312 -5.51 5.36 -5.35
N ALA A 313 -4.59 5.89 -6.15
CA ALA A 313 -3.81 7.08 -5.81
C ALA A 313 -4.73 8.30 -5.63
N LEU A 314 -5.70 8.50 -6.52
CA LEU A 314 -6.71 9.55 -6.38
C LEU A 314 -7.55 9.36 -5.11
N ALA A 315 -7.97 8.12 -4.80
CA ALA A 315 -8.72 7.83 -3.58
C ALA A 315 -7.91 8.19 -2.32
N VAL A 316 -6.63 7.81 -2.29
CA VAL A 316 -5.71 8.10 -1.18
C VAL A 316 -5.49 9.61 -1.05
N VAL A 317 -5.16 10.30 -2.14
CA VAL A 317 -4.92 11.76 -2.12
C VAL A 317 -6.21 12.50 -1.74
N GLY A 318 -7.36 12.11 -2.28
CA GLY A 318 -8.66 12.70 -1.98
C GLY A 318 -9.09 12.49 -0.52
N ALA A 319 -8.73 11.35 0.07
CA ALA A 319 -8.97 11.07 1.48
C ALA A 319 -8.10 11.90 2.45
N LEU A 320 -6.92 12.35 2.00
CA LEU A 320 -5.96 13.07 2.84
C LEU A 320 -6.05 14.59 2.68
N LEU A 321 -6.67 15.07 1.60
CA LEU A 321 -6.90 16.49 1.38
C LEU A 321 -8.16 16.98 2.10
N PRO A 322 -8.18 18.25 2.57
CA PRO A 322 -9.40 18.86 3.10
C PRO A 322 -10.51 18.84 2.05
N THR A 323 -11.62 18.19 2.36
CA THR A 323 -12.81 18.12 1.52
C THR A 323 -13.72 19.33 1.71
N LEU A 324 -13.69 19.96 2.88
CA LEU A 324 -14.42 21.19 3.18
C LEU A 324 -13.43 22.32 3.45
N SER A 325 -13.78 23.51 2.99
CA SER A 325 -13.14 24.77 3.36
C SER A 325 -14.11 25.54 4.23
N VAL A 326 -13.71 25.89 5.45
CA VAL A 326 -14.56 26.56 6.45
C VAL A 326 -13.97 27.95 6.73
N PRO A 327 -14.79 28.98 7.04
CA PRO A 327 -14.29 30.32 7.33
C PRO A 327 -13.30 30.34 8.49
N ALA A 328 -12.37 31.30 8.46
CA ALA A 328 -11.34 31.43 9.49
C ALA A 328 -11.96 31.59 10.89
N GLY A 329 -11.43 30.85 11.88
CA GLY A 329 -11.90 30.88 13.26
C GLY A 329 -12.91 29.78 13.62
N HIS A 330 -13.27 28.92 12.67
CA HIS A 330 -14.10 27.74 12.90
C HIS A 330 -13.33 26.43 12.62
N ASP A 331 -13.59 25.41 13.42
CA ASP A 331 -12.98 24.09 13.24
C ASP A 331 -13.57 23.38 12.01
N VAL A 332 -12.70 22.73 11.23
CA VAL A 332 -13.14 21.90 10.09
C VAL A 332 -13.70 20.57 10.63
N PRO A 333 -14.94 20.19 10.28
CA PRO A 333 -15.51 18.92 10.72
C PRO A 333 -14.70 17.74 10.18
N ASP A 334 -14.30 16.83 11.06
CA ASP A 334 -13.72 15.56 10.66
C ASP A 334 -14.79 14.72 9.94
N LEU A 335 -14.45 14.22 8.75
CA LEU A 335 -15.31 13.34 7.96
C LEU A 335 -14.81 11.90 8.05
N PRO A 336 -15.44 11.02 8.86
CA PRO A 336 -14.97 9.64 9.02
C PRO A 336 -14.88 8.85 7.72
N GLN A 337 -15.70 9.20 6.72
CA GLN A 337 -15.77 8.56 5.41
C GLN A 337 -14.47 8.70 4.61
N THR A 338 -13.65 9.72 4.86
CA THR A 338 -12.34 9.85 4.20
C THR A 338 -11.40 8.73 4.60
N ARG A 339 -11.45 8.29 5.88
CA ARG A 339 -10.68 7.14 6.37
C ARG A 339 -11.12 5.84 5.69
N VAL A 340 -12.41 5.68 5.44
CA VAL A 340 -12.95 4.49 4.75
C VAL A 340 -12.53 4.50 3.27
N LEU A 341 -12.55 5.68 2.62
CA LEU A 341 -12.05 5.87 1.25
C LEU A 341 -10.55 5.55 1.14
N LEU A 342 -9.75 5.93 2.14
CA LEU A 342 -8.33 5.60 2.20
C LEU A 342 -8.13 4.07 2.21
N VAL A 343 -8.85 3.35 3.06
CA VAL A 343 -8.76 1.88 3.14
C VAL A 343 -9.24 1.22 1.84
N ALA A 344 -10.32 1.72 1.24
CA ALA A 344 -10.81 1.26 -0.06
C ALA A 344 -9.76 1.44 -1.17
N GLY A 345 -9.12 2.62 -1.21
CA GLY A 345 -8.04 2.95 -2.14
C GLY A 345 -6.84 2.02 -1.98
N LEU A 346 -6.41 1.75 -0.76
CA LEU A 346 -5.31 0.82 -0.48
C LEU A 346 -5.61 -0.62 -0.91
N LEU A 347 -6.84 -1.09 -0.66
CA LEU A 347 -7.28 -2.41 -1.14
C LEU A 347 -7.24 -2.49 -2.67
N LEU A 348 -7.75 -1.45 -3.36
CA LEU A 348 -7.71 -1.38 -4.81
C LEU A 348 -6.27 -1.33 -5.33
N ALA A 349 -5.39 -0.52 -4.74
CA ALA A 349 -3.97 -0.46 -5.10
C ALA A 349 -3.31 -1.84 -5.01
N ALA A 350 -3.51 -2.54 -3.89
CA ALA A 350 -2.94 -3.87 -3.67
C ALA A 350 -3.39 -4.84 -4.77
N LEU A 351 -4.68 -4.89 -5.10
CA LEU A 351 -5.22 -5.77 -6.14
C LEU A 351 -4.82 -5.36 -7.56
N SER A 352 -4.71 -4.07 -7.83
CA SER A 352 -4.27 -3.54 -9.12
C SER A 352 -2.80 -3.80 -9.39
N VAL A 353 -1.95 -3.87 -8.35
CA VAL A 353 -0.56 -4.36 -8.48
C VAL A 353 -0.53 -5.78 -9.04
N TRP A 354 -1.39 -6.67 -8.56
CA TRP A 354 -1.44 -8.06 -9.05
C TRP A 354 -1.87 -8.17 -10.52
N LEU A 355 -2.63 -7.22 -11.04
CA LEU A 355 -2.99 -7.17 -12.46
C LEU A 355 -1.79 -6.86 -13.37
N LEU A 356 -0.77 -6.19 -12.86
CA LEU A 356 0.47 -5.94 -13.60
C LEU A 356 1.35 -7.21 -13.68
N LEU A 357 1.08 -8.21 -12.85
CA LEU A 357 1.81 -9.47 -12.81
C LEU A 357 1.18 -10.46 -13.80
N SER A 358 1.76 -10.57 -15.01
CA SER A 358 1.28 -11.47 -16.08
C SER A 358 1.02 -12.93 -15.66
N ALA A 359 1.69 -13.42 -14.61
CA ALA A 359 1.50 -14.78 -14.09
C ALA A 359 0.25 -14.96 -13.21
N CYS A 360 -0.27 -13.87 -12.65
CA CYS A 360 -1.38 -13.87 -11.69
C CYS A 360 -2.58 -13.06 -12.17
N ALA A 361 -2.42 -12.26 -13.23
CA ALA A 361 -3.41 -11.32 -13.71
C ALA A 361 -4.76 -11.98 -14.01
N GLU A 362 -4.79 -13.10 -14.74
CA GLU A 362 -6.04 -13.81 -15.06
C GLU A 362 -6.74 -14.38 -13.83
N THR A 363 -5.97 -14.80 -12.82
CA THR A 363 -6.50 -15.36 -11.56
C THR A 363 -7.02 -14.27 -10.64
N VAL A 364 -6.33 -13.12 -10.57
CA VAL A 364 -6.64 -12.04 -9.62
C VAL A 364 -7.64 -11.03 -10.20
N ARG A 365 -7.75 -10.88 -11.52
CA ARG A 365 -8.66 -9.92 -12.16
C ARG A 365 -10.10 -9.98 -11.64
N PRO A 366 -10.73 -11.16 -11.44
CA PRO A 366 -12.07 -11.24 -10.85
C PRO A 366 -12.16 -10.56 -9.47
N ALA A 367 -11.10 -10.62 -8.65
CA ALA A 367 -11.09 -10.03 -7.31
C ALA A 367 -11.12 -8.49 -7.32
N VAL A 368 -10.75 -7.84 -8.43
CA VAL A 368 -10.70 -6.38 -8.53
C VAL A 368 -12.08 -5.75 -8.75
N ALA A 369 -13.04 -6.53 -9.28
CA ALA A 369 -14.32 -6.01 -9.75
C ALA A 369 -15.16 -5.32 -8.66
N VAL A 370 -15.26 -5.93 -7.48
CA VAL A 370 -16.09 -5.39 -6.38
C VAL A 370 -15.36 -4.28 -5.58
N PRO A 371 -14.05 -4.36 -5.31
CA PRO A 371 -13.30 -3.28 -4.68
C PRO A 371 -13.33 -1.94 -5.44
N ILE A 372 -13.43 -1.94 -6.77
CA ILE A 372 -13.67 -0.71 -7.55
C ILE A 372 -14.98 -0.05 -7.14
N VAL A 373 -16.03 -0.85 -6.94
CA VAL A 373 -17.34 -0.36 -6.50
C VAL A 373 -17.29 0.13 -5.05
N ALA A 374 -16.51 -0.54 -4.18
CA ALA A 374 -16.30 -0.06 -2.82
C ALA A 374 -15.65 1.33 -2.80
N VAL A 375 -14.62 1.57 -3.62
CA VAL A 375 -14.00 2.90 -3.78
C VAL A 375 -15.03 3.93 -4.24
N ALA A 376 -15.83 3.62 -5.26
CA ALA A 376 -16.89 4.51 -5.74
C ALA A 376 -17.95 4.80 -4.65
N ALA A 377 -18.37 3.79 -3.90
CA ALA A 377 -19.33 3.93 -2.80
C ALA A 377 -18.79 4.82 -1.67
N THR A 378 -17.52 4.64 -1.29
CA THR A 378 -16.87 5.48 -0.28
C THR A 378 -16.64 6.90 -0.76
N ALA A 379 -16.29 7.10 -2.03
CA ALA A 379 -16.15 8.42 -2.63
C ALA A 379 -17.49 9.16 -2.64
N ALA A 380 -18.58 8.48 -3.00
CA ALA A 380 -19.93 9.03 -2.94
C ALA A 380 -20.32 9.44 -1.51
N ALA A 381 -19.96 8.64 -0.50
CA ALA A 381 -20.21 8.98 0.90
C ALA A 381 -19.40 10.22 1.37
N VAL A 382 -18.17 10.41 0.88
CA VAL A 382 -17.38 11.62 1.13
C VAL A 382 -18.00 12.84 0.44
N LEU A 383 -18.42 12.71 -0.82
CA LEU A 383 -19.06 13.80 -1.58
C LEU A 383 -20.42 14.20 -1.00
N GLN A 384 -21.15 13.28 -0.37
CA GLN A 384 -22.40 13.58 0.34
C GLN A 384 -22.18 14.63 1.45
N ALA A 385 -21.07 14.54 2.18
CA ALA A 385 -20.76 15.49 3.23
C ALA A 385 -20.55 16.91 2.68
N TRP A 386 -19.95 17.04 1.50
CA TRP A 386 -19.86 18.33 0.80
C TRP A 386 -21.23 18.86 0.36
N VAL A 387 -22.08 18.02 -0.25
CA VAL A 387 -23.42 18.46 -0.67
C VAL A 387 -24.23 18.98 0.52
N VAL A 388 -24.19 18.28 1.64
CA VAL A 388 -24.90 18.72 2.86
C VAL A 388 -24.27 19.97 3.44
N ALA A 389 -22.95 20.09 3.42
CA ALA A 389 -22.25 21.25 3.97
C ALA A 389 -22.35 22.51 3.08
N ALA A 390 -22.56 22.36 1.77
CA ALA A 390 -22.67 23.48 0.82
C ALA A 390 -23.92 24.35 1.08
N ASP A 391 -24.92 23.83 1.79
CA ASP A 391 -26.09 24.60 2.22
C ASP A 391 -25.79 25.53 3.42
N LEU A 392 -24.59 25.41 4.04
CA LEU A 392 -24.16 26.26 5.15
C LEU A 392 -23.43 27.51 4.63
N PRO A 393 -23.80 28.72 5.11
CA PRO A 393 -23.16 29.95 4.67
C PRO A 393 -21.64 29.95 4.94
N GLY A 394 -20.85 30.17 3.89
CA GLY A 394 -19.39 30.30 3.98
C GLY A 394 -18.62 28.98 3.98
N VAL A 395 -19.28 27.82 3.85
CA VAL A 395 -18.60 26.52 3.70
C VAL A 395 -18.46 26.18 2.22
N ASP A 396 -17.21 26.07 1.76
CA ASP A 396 -16.86 25.80 0.36
C ASP A 396 -16.29 24.40 0.15
N ALA A 397 -16.21 23.97 -1.11
CA ALA A 397 -15.50 22.76 -1.49
C ALA A 397 -13.98 22.93 -1.27
N GLY A 398 -13.39 22.10 -0.42
CA GLY A 398 -11.94 21.98 -0.30
C GLY A 398 -11.31 21.24 -1.49
N PRO A 399 -9.98 21.31 -1.66
CA PRO A 399 -9.28 20.66 -2.78
C PRO A 399 -9.48 19.14 -2.83
N GLY A 400 -9.73 18.50 -1.69
CA GLY A 400 -10.02 17.06 -1.61
C GLY A 400 -11.30 16.68 -2.35
N THR A 401 -12.31 17.55 -2.39
CA THR A 401 -13.60 17.27 -3.06
C THR A 401 -13.43 17.04 -4.56
N ALA A 402 -12.61 17.86 -5.22
CA ALA A 402 -12.30 17.67 -6.65
C ALA A 402 -11.55 16.36 -6.91
N VAL A 403 -10.62 15.98 -6.03
CA VAL A 403 -9.85 14.74 -6.17
C VAL A 403 -10.73 13.51 -5.91
N VAL A 404 -11.63 13.57 -4.93
CA VAL A 404 -12.62 12.51 -4.67
C VAL A 404 -13.59 12.36 -5.84
N PHE A 405 -13.99 13.46 -6.48
CA PHE A 405 -14.76 13.39 -7.74
C PHE A 405 -13.98 12.71 -8.86
N CYS A 406 -12.69 13.07 -9.07
CA CYS A 406 -11.81 12.37 -10.01
C CYS A 406 -11.64 10.89 -9.68
N THR A 407 -11.69 10.51 -8.41
CA THR A 407 -11.67 9.11 -7.97
C THR A 407 -12.87 8.33 -8.49
N LEU A 408 -14.07 8.94 -8.48
CA LEU A 408 -15.29 8.33 -9.02
C LEU A 408 -15.16 8.07 -10.53
N VAL A 409 -14.63 9.05 -11.28
CA VAL A 409 -14.34 8.92 -12.72
C VAL A 409 -13.29 7.83 -12.96
N GLY A 410 -12.23 7.81 -12.16
CA GLY A 410 -11.19 6.78 -12.21
C GLY A 410 -11.74 5.38 -11.95
N ALA A 411 -12.64 5.23 -10.97
CA ALA A 411 -13.29 3.97 -10.66
C ALA A 411 -14.12 3.46 -11.85
N ALA A 412 -14.87 4.34 -12.52
CA ALA A 412 -15.58 3.98 -13.75
C ALA A 412 -14.64 3.54 -14.87
N ALA A 413 -13.56 4.30 -15.13
CA ALA A 413 -12.56 3.95 -16.15
C ALA A 413 -11.86 2.62 -15.84
N THR A 414 -11.51 2.37 -14.57
CA THR A 414 -10.92 1.11 -14.11
C THR A 414 -11.90 -0.04 -14.29
N GLY A 415 -13.18 0.15 -13.96
CA GLY A 415 -14.24 -0.83 -14.19
C GLY A 415 -14.33 -1.23 -15.66
N VAL A 416 -14.35 -0.25 -16.57
CA VAL A 416 -14.34 -0.51 -18.03
C VAL A 416 -13.10 -1.29 -18.44
N ALA A 417 -11.90 -0.90 -17.97
CA ALA A 417 -10.67 -1.61 -18.31
C ALA A 417 -10.64 -3.05 -17.78
N VAL A 418 -11.16 -3.31 -16.57
CA VAL A 418 -11.30 -4.65 -16.00
C VAL A 418 -12.29 -5.50 -16.82
N LEU A 419 -13.39 -4.90 -17.29
CA LEU A 419 -14.35 -5.58 -18.18
C LEU A 419 -13.72 -5.92 -19.54
N VAL A 420 -12.98 -4.99 -20.14
CA VAL A 420 -12.25 -5.21 -21.41
C VAL A 420 -11.20 -6.31 -21.25
N ALA A 421 -10.46 -6.31 -20.14
CA ALA A 421 -9.51 -7.38 -19.82
C ALA A 421 -10.21 -8.74 -19.69
N GLY A 422 -11.39 -8.77 -19.07
CA GLY A 422 -12.20 -9.98 -18.98
C GLY A 422 -12.78 -10.45 -20.31
N ALA A 423 -13.19 -9.54 -21.19
CA ALA A 423 -13.64 -9.86 -22.55
C ALA A 423 -12.49 -10.48 -23.36
N ALA A 424 -11.29 -9.89 -23.28
CA ALA A 424 -10.09 -10.39 -23.96
C ALA A 424 -9.65 -11.79 -23.47
N GLU A 425 -10.07 -12.23 -22.29
CA GLU A 425 -9.85 -13.60 -21.80
C GLU A 425 -10.83 -14.62 -22.38
N ARG A 426 -12.09 -14.22 -22.64
CA ARG A 426 -13.15 -15.14 -23.08
C ARG A 426 -12.82 -15.81 -24.42
N ASP A 427 -12.12 -15.11 -25.30
CA ASP A 427 -11.73 -15.62 -26.62
C ASP A 427 -10.72 -16.79 -26.57
N ARG A 428 -10.12 -17.07 -25.40
CA ARG A 428 -9.14 -18.16 -25.21
C ARG A 428 -9.67 -19.36 -24.44
N ILE A 429 -10.89 -19.28 -23.92
CA ILE A 429 -11.42 -20.27 -23.00
C ILE A 429 -12.32 -21.22 -23.79
N ASP A 430 -11.97 -22.50 -23.76
CA ASP A 430 -12.85 -23.55 -24.25
C ASP A 430 -14.14 -23.58 -23.41
N THR A 431 -15.28 -23.40 -24.10
CA THR A 431 -16.63 -23.34 -23.53
C THR A 431 -17.36 -24.69 -23.62
N SER A 432 -16.70 -25.74 -24.13
CA SER A 432 -17.29 -27.07 -24.34
C SER A 432 -17.73 -27.81 -23.08
N ALA A 433 -17.21 -27.44 -21.90
CA ALA A 433 -17.54 -28.07 -20.62
C ALA A 433 -18.12 -27.07 -19.61
N GLU A 434 -19.30 -27.37 -19.10
CA GLU A 434 -19.91 -26.64 -17.99
C GLU A 434 -19.34 -27.12 -16.65
N LEU A 435 -18.58 -26.25 -15.99
CA LEU A 435 -18.08 -26.48 -14.64
C LEU A 435 -18.97 -25.70 -13.66
N HIS A 436 -19.84 -26.42 -12.94
CA HIS A 436 -20.74 -25.86 -11.95
C HIS A 436 -20.28 -26.14 -10.53
N VAL A 437 -20.48 -25.15 -9.66
CA VAL A 437 -20.19 -25.26 -8.24
C VAL A 437 -21.24 -26.15 -7.54
N THR A 438 -20.85 -26.92 -6.53
CA THR A 438 -21.77 -27.82 -5.81
C THR A 438 -22.97 -27.09 -5.20
N ALA A 439 -24.10 -27.80 -5.04
CA ALA A 439 -25.32 -27.21 -4.46
C ALA A 439 -25.08 -26.62 -3.05
N ARG A 440 -24.20 -27.24 -2.26
CA ARG A 440 -23.82 -26.76 -0.92
C ARG A 440 -23.13 -25.40 -1.01
N THR A 441 -22.11 -25.26 -1.84
CA THR A 441 -21.39 -24.00 -2.01
C THR A 441 -22.29 -22.90 -2.57
N ARG A 442 -23.23 -23.23 -3.47
CA ARG A 442 -24.26 -22.29 -3.95
C ARG A 442 -25.13 -21.71 -2.84
N VAL A 443 -25.58 -22.54 -1.91
CA VAL A 443 -26.35 -22.09 -0.75
C VAL A 443 -25.51 -21.14 0.12
N VAL A 444 -24.25 -21.47 0.39
CA VAL A 444 -23.35 -20.61 1.18
C VAL A 444 -23.13 -19.26 0.49
N VAL A 445 -22.90 -19.24 -0.82
CA VAL A 445 -22.76 -18.01 -1.61
C VAL A 445 -24.05 -17.16 -1.55
N LEU A 446 -25.22 -17.79 -1.69
CA LEU A 446 -26.51 -17.10 -1.62
C LEU A 446 -26.75 -16.47 -0.24
N VAL A 447 -26.53 -17.23 0.84
CA VAL A 447 -26.70 -16.74 2.21
C VAL A 447 -25.72 -15.61 2.50
N ALA A 448 -24.47 -15.71 2.03
CA ALA A 448 -23.47 -14.65 2.16
C ALA A 448 -23.93 -13.36 1.48
N ALA A 449 -24.40 -13.46 0.22
CA ALA A 449 -24.88 -12.31 -0.54
C ALA A 449 -26.09 -11.64 0.11
N VAL A 450 -27.08 -12.43 0.56
CA VAL A 450 -28.26 -11.91 1.27
C VAL A 450 -27.85 -11.21 2.56
N ALA A 451 -26.96 -11.80 3.36
CA ALA A 451 -26.48 -11.19 4.60
C ALA A 451 -25.77 -9.85 4.35
N CYS A 452 -24.93 -9.76 3.30
CA CYS A 452 -24.29 -8.51 2.90
C CYS A 452 -25.30 -7.46 2.42
N ILE A 453 -26.27 -7.84 1.56
CA ILE A 453 -27.29 -6.92 1.03
C ILE A 453 -28.17 -6.37 2.17
N VAL A 454 -28.64 -7.25 3.06
CA VAL A 454 -29.43 -6.84 4.24
C VAL A 454 -28.59 -5.98 5.18
N GLY A 455 -27.32 -6.32 5.37
CA GLY A 455 -26.38 -5.54 6.17
C GLY A 455 -26.10 -4.14 5.61
N SER A 456 -26.19 -3.95 4.30
CA SER A 456 -26.04 -2.63 3.65
C SER A 456 -27.32 -1.79 3.66
N ALA A 457 -28.48 -2.35 4.03
CA ALA A 457 -29.78 -1.67 3.98
C ALA A 457 -29.96 -0.59 5.06
N VAL A 458 -29.36 -0.77 6.23
CA VAL A 458 -29.47 0.14 7.38
C VAL A 458 -28.07 0.65 7.74
N PRO A 459 -27.93 1.91 8.16
CA PRO A 459 -26.63 2.47 8.53
C PRO A 459 -25.98 1.70 9.68
N LEU A 460 -24.64 1.66 9.67
CA LEU A 460 -23.84 0.98 10.70
C LEU A 460 -23.68 1.82 11.98
N TYR A 461 -23.93 3.12 11.89
CA TYR A 461 -23.86 4.09 12.99
C TYR A 461 -24.95 5.16 12.84
N HIS A 462 -25.32 5.81 13.94
CA HIS A 462 -26.32 6.88 13.93
C HIS A 462 -25.86 8.08 13.09
N GLY A 463 -26.78 8.68 12.32
CA GLY A 463 -26.51 9.84 11.46
C GLY A 463 -26.17 9.52 10.00
N ALA A 464 -25.97 8.26 9.63
CA ALA A 464 -25.87 7.85 8.22
C ALA A 464 -27.25 7.54 7.61
N GLY A 465 -27.42 7.71 6.30
CA GLY A 465 -28.70 7.50 5.62
C GLY A 465 -29.16 6.03 5.64
N SER A 466 -30.41 5.76 5.30
CA SER A 466 -30.95 4.39 5.20
C SER A 466 -31.60 4.15 3.84
N LEU A 467 -31.49 2.93 3.30
CA LEU A 467 -32.24 2.52 2.11
C LEU A 467 -33.75 2.48 2.37
N LEU A 468 -34.18 2.46 3.64
CA LEU A 468 -35.59 2.46 4.03
C LEU A 468 -36.21 3.86 4.12
N ALA A 469 -35.40 4.92 4.04
CA ALA A 469 -35.84 6.30 4.18
C ALA A 469 -35.55 7.09 2.90
N TYR A 470 -36.59 7.47 2.17
CA TYR A 470 -36.49 8.27 0.94
C TYR A 470 -36.72 9.76 1.26
N PRO A 471 -35.98 10.72 0.64
CA PRO A 471 -35.02 10.58 -0.45
C PRO A 471 -33.61 10.11 -0.04
N TRP A 472 -32.89 9.49 -0.98
CA TRP A 472 -31.54 8.94 -0.76
C TRP A 472 -30.43 9.92 -1.14
N GLY A 473 -29.47 10.11 -0.24
CA GLY A 473 -28.20 10.78 -0.51
C GLY A 473 -27.20 9.90 -1.27
N TYR A 474 -26.09 10.48 -1.72
CA TYR A 474 -25.03 9.78 -2.46
C TYR A 474 -24.41 8.62 -1.66
N ASP A 475 -24.35 8.73 -0.34
CA ASP A 475 -23.88 7.65 0.55
C ASP A 475 -24.81 6.42 0.52
N VAL A 476 -26.13 6.64 0.40
CA VAL A 476 -27.13 5.57 0.27
C VAL A 476 -27.06 4.93 -1.11
N TRP A 477 -26.96 5.74 -2.17
CA TRP A 477 -26.76 5.25 -3.54
C TRP A 477 -25.47 4.45 -3.71
N GLY A 478 -24.38 4.91 -3.10
CA GLY A 478 -23.10 4.19 -3.09
C GLY A 478 -23.21 2.82 -2.42
N ARG A 479 -23.91 2.73 -1.28
CA ARG A 479 -24.17 1.45 -0.60
C ARG A 479 -25.09 0.54 -1.40
N ALA A 480 -26.13 1.08 -2.03
CA ALA A 480 -27.00 0.32 -2.92
C ALA A 480 -26.18 -0.30 -4.07
N LEU A 481 -25.29 0.49 -4.69
CA LEU A 481 -24.41 0.02 -5.75
C LEU A 481 -23.48 -1.09 -5.27
N LEU A 482 -22.89 -0.95 -4.08
CA LEU A 482 -22.06 -2.01 -3.47
C LEU A 482 -22.86 -3.30 -3.21
N ALA A 483 -24.08 -3.19 -2.67
CA ALA A 483 -24.95 -4.33 -2.43
C ALA A 483 -25.31 -5.06 -3.74
N VAL A 484 -25.62 -4.31 -4.80
CA VAL A 484 -25.86 -4.86 -6.14
C VAL A 484 -24.60 -5.53 -6.68
N ALA A 485 -23.43 -4.91 -6.54
CA ALA A 485 -22.17 -5.48 -7.01
C ALA A 485 -21.83 -6.81 -6.30
N VAL A 486 -22.08 -6.92 -5.00
CA VAL A 486 -21.93 -8.17 -4.23
C VAL A 486 -22.92 -9.24 -4.71
N GLY A 487 -24.20 -8.87 -4.93
CA GLY A 487 -25.21 -9.79 -5.47
C GLY A 487 -24.87 -10.31 -6.86
N VAL A 488 -24.42 -9.42 -7.75
CA VAL A 488 -23.93 -9.79 -9.10
C VAL A 488 -22.68 -10.67 -9.00
N ALA A 489 -21.72 -10.32 -8.14
CA ALA A 489 -20.52 -11.11 -7.93
C ALA A 489 -20.84 -12.53 -7.46
N ALA A 490 -21.79 -12.68 -6.52
CA ALA A 490 -22.26 -13.98 -6.05
C ALA A 490 -22.94 -14.79 -7.16
N ALA A 491 -23.83 -14.18 -7.94
CA ALA A 491 -24.51 -14.84 -9.06
C ALA A 491 -23.53 -15.29 -10.16
N VAL A 492 -22.52 -14.45 -10.45
CA VAL A 492 -21.46 -14.75 -11.42
C VAL A 492 -20.51 -15.82 -10.89
N ALA A 493 -20.13 -15.78 -9.61
CA ALA A 493 -19.18 -16.72 -9.02
C ALA A 493 -19.70 -18.17 -9.08
N VAL A 494 -20.98 -18.38 -8.84
CA VAL A 494 -21.64 -19.69 -8.91
C VAL A 494 -21.64 -20.31 -10.32
N ARG A 495 -21.55 -19.47 -11.36
CA ARG A 495 -21.51 -19.89 -12.77
C ARG A 495 -20.10 -19.82 -13.36
N SER A 496 -19.12 -19.46 -12.54
CA SER A 496 -17.73 -19.29 -12.97
C SER A 496 -16.91 -20.51 -12.60
N ARG A 497 -15.78 -20.69 -13.30
CA ARG A 497 -14.79 -21.70 -12.91
C ARG A 497 -14.32 -21.48 -11.46
N PRO A 498 -14.07 -22.54 -10.67
CA PRO A 498 -13.75 -22.47 -9.25
C PRO A 498 -12.71 -21.40 -8.86
N ALA A 499 -11.56 -21.35 -9.52
CA ALA A 499 -10.52 -20.34 -9.28
C ALA A 499 -11.05 -18.90 -9.39
N ARG A 500 -11.78 -18.62 -10.46
CA ARG A 500 -12.25 -17.29 -10.83
C ARG A 500 -13.44 -16.86 -9.97
N GLY A 501 -14.34 -17.81 -9.68
CA GLY A 501 -15.44 -17.61 -8.74
C GLY A 501 -14.93 -17.34 -7.33
N GLY A 502 -13.97 -18.14 -6.87
CA GLY A 502 -13.30 -17.93 -5.57
C GLY A 502 -12.61 -16.57 -5.47
N ALA A 503 -11.84 -16.17 -6.49
CA ALA A 503 -11.20 -14.86 -6.53
C ALA A 503 -12.21 -13.70 -6.51
N LEU A 504 -13.31 -13.81 -7.26
CA LEU A 504 -14.39 -12.81 -7.26
C LEU A 504 -15.03 -12.67 -5.88
N LEU A 505 -15.29 -13.79 -5.19
CA LEU A 505 -15.83 -13.82 -3.83
C LEU A 505 -14.85 -13.26 -2.80
N LEU A 506 -13.54 -13.48 -2.94
CA LEU A 506 -12.51 -12.83 -2.12
C LEU A 506 -12.51 -11.32 -2.31
N GLY A 507 -12.64 -10.85 -3.56
CA GLY A 507 -12.80 -9.43 -3.87
C GLY A 507 -14.04 -8.82 -3.23
N ALA A 508 -15.18 -9.53 -3.30
CA ALA A 508 -16.41 -9.14 -2.64
C ALA A 508 -16.26 -9.07 -1.11
N ALA A 509 -15.62 -10.07 -0.50
CA ALA A 509 -15.33 -10.08 0.94
C ALA A 509 -14.43 -8.90 1.35
N GLY A 510 -13.40 -8.59 0.56
CA GLY A 510 -12.55 -7.43 0.81
C GLY A 510 -13.35 -6.12 0.77
N ALA A 511 -14.19 -5.94 -0.25
CA ALA A 511 -15.06 -4.78 -0.38
C ALA A 511 -16.07 -4.63 0.78
N THR A 512 -16.69 -5.73 1.21
CA THR A 512 -17.63 -5.70 2.35
C THR A 512 -16.92 -5.51 3.69
N ALA A 513 -15.68 -6.01 3.83
CA ALA A 513 -14.84 -5.75 5.00
C ALA A 513 -14.47 -4.27 5.12
N VAL A 514 -14.20 -3.58 4.01
CA VAL A 514 -14.00 -2.12 4.00
C VAL A 514 -15.26 -1.38 4.45
N TYR A 515 -16.44 -1.82 4.01
CA TYR A 515 -17.68 -1.26 4.51
C TYR A 515 -17.88 -1.54 6.01
N ALA A 516 -17.61 -2.77 6.45
CA ALA A 516 -17.71 -3.16 7.86
C ALA A 516 -16.75 -2.35 8.76
N SER A 517 -15.55 -2.04 8.27
CA SER A 517 -14.53 -1.30 9.03
C SER A 517 -14.92 0.16 9.25
N SER A 518 -15.86 0.71 8.47
CA SER A 518 -16.39 2.06 8.70
C SER A 518 -16.87 2.26 10.13
N TRP A 519 -17.51 1.25 10.74
CA TRP A 519 -17.91 1.27 12.14
C TRP A 519 -16.74 1.53 13.09
N VAL A 520 -15.64 0.80 12.92
CA VAL A 520 -14.45 0.88 13.78
C VAL A 520 -13.71 2.20 13.56
N LEU A 521 -13.60 2.63 12.31
CA LEU A 521 -12.85 3.83 11.91
C LEU A 521 -13.56 5.13 12.32
N VAL A 522 -14.88 5.08 12.57
CA VAL A 522 -15.71 6.20 13.06
C VAL A 522 -15.69 6.31 14.60
N ARG A 523 -15.36 5.24 15.34
CA ARG A 523 -15.43 5.21 16.82
C ARG A 523 -14.58 6.27 17.53
N SER A 524 -13.52 6.78 16.91
CA SER A 524 -12.68 7.82 17.52
C SER A 524 -13.30 9.22 17.44
N VAL A 525 -14.38 9.40 16.67
CA VAL A 525 -15.00 10.70 16.37
C VAL A 525 -16.37 10.84 17.04
N ILE A 526 -17.10 9.73 17.29
CA ILE A 526 -18.43 9.74 17.91
C ILE A 526 -18.33 9.21 19.35
N GLN A 527 -18.76 9.99 20.34
CA GLN A 527 -18.92 9.52 21.72
C GLN A 527 -20.09 8.52 21.79
N ASP A 528 -19.85 7.35 22.40
CA ASP A 528 -20.79 6.21 22.53
C ASP A 528 -21.31 5.61 21.21
N PRO A 529 -20.45 4.91 20.44
CA PRO A 529 -20.89 4.16 19.28
C PRO A 529 -21.70 2.93 19.72
N VAL A 530 -23.03 3.06 19.79
CA VAL A 530 -23.99 1.95 19.89
C VAL A 530 -24.10 1.26 18.54
N ALA A 531 -23.67 -0.01 18.47
CA ALA A 531 -23.67 -0.77 17.21
C ALA A 531 -25.09 -0.84 16.64
N ALA A 532 -25.28 -0.31 15.44
CA ALA A 532 -26.56 -0.46 14.76
C ALA A 532 -26.83 -1.94 14.44
N LEU A 533 -28.11 -2.32 14.38
CA LEU A 533 -28.59 -3.68 14.16
C LEU A 533 -27.91 -4.41 12.98
N CYS A 534 -27.46 -3.67 11.97
CA CYS A 534 -26.89 -4.21 10.73
C CYS A 534 -25.36 -4.44 10.75
N VAL A 535 -24.64 -4.08 11.83
CA VAL A 535 -23.21 -4.41 11.97
C VAL A 535 -22.98 -5.92 11.95
N ALA A 536 -23.79 -6.69 12.69
CA ALA A 536 -23.66 -8.14 12.75
C ALA A 536 -23.93 -8.83 11.39
N PRO A 537 -25.00 -8.50 10.63
CA PRO A 537 -25.21 -9.00 9.27
C PRO A 537 -24.06 -8.73 8.29
N VAL A 538 -23.46 -7.53 8.30
CA VAL A 538 -22.33 -7.22 7.40
C VAL A 538 -21.08 -8.04 7.74
N ILE A 539 -20.77 -8.18 9.03
CA ILE A 539 -19.63 -9.00 9.50
C ILE A 539 -19.88 -10.47 9.13
N LEU A 540 -21.07 -10.98 9.44
CA LEU A 540 -21.47 -12.35 9.11
C LEU A 540 -21.39 -12.60 7.60
N GLY A 541 -21.95 -11.70 6.79
CA GLY A 541 -21.89 -11.78 5.32
C GLY A 541 -20.45 -11.78 4.80
N THR A 542 -19.58 -10.95 5.36
CA THR A 542 -18.14 -10.91 5.01
C THR A 542 -17.45 -12.24 5.34
N VAL A 543 -17.68 -12.79 6.53
CA VAL A 543 -17.15 -14.11 6.92
C VAL A 543 -17.69 -15.21 6.00
N LEU A 544 -18.98 -15.18 5.69
CA LEU A 544 -19.59 -16.16 4.79
C LEU A 544 -19.07 -16.05 3.35
N LEU A 545 -18.72 -14.86 2.86
CA LEU A 545 -18.06 -14.68 1.56
C LEU A 545 -16.65 -15.29 1.56
N LEU A 546 -15.89 -15.16 2.66
CA LEU A 546 -14.58 -15.84 2.80
C LEU A 546 -14.74 -17.36 2.84
N VAL A 547 -15.73 -17.88 3.57
CA VAL A 547 -16.04 -19.31 3.60
C VAL A 547 -16.45 -19.78 2.21
N ALA A 548 -17.34 -19.06 1.53
CA ALA A 548 -17.78 -19.36 0.18
C ALA A 548 -16.61 -19.37 -0.81
N ALA A 549 -15.70 -18.40 -0.73
CA ALA A 549 -14.50 -18.37 -1.55
C ALA A 549 -13.62 -19.60 -1.31
N SER A 550 -13.41 -19.99 -0.03
CA SER A 550 -12.60 -21.16 0.32
C SER A 550 -13.20 -22.48 -0.18
N LEU A 551 -14.52 -22.63 -0.09
CA LEU A 551 -15.24 -23.80 -0.62
C LEU A 551 -15.14 -23.85 -2.13
N THR A 552 -15.37 -22.71 -2.79
CA THR A 552 -15.28 -22.60 -4.25
C THR A 552 -13.87 -22.96 -4.73
N LEU A 553 -12.80 -22.49 -4.08
CA LEU A 553 -11.41 -22.82 -4.46
C LEU A 553 -11.06 -24.31 -4.28
N ARG A 554 -11.65 -24.98 -3.28
CA ARG A 554 -11.40 -26.41 -3.02
C ARG A 554 -12.01 -27.33 -4.08
N GLU A 555 -13.03 -26.88 -4.79
CA GLU A 555 -13.65 -27.63 -5.88
C GLU A 555 -12.75 -27.73 -7.13
N GLU A 556 -11.60 -27.03 -7.15
CA GLU A 556 -10.58 -27.12 -8.21
C GLU A 556 -9.56 -28.26 -7.99
N SER A 557 -9.47 -28.80 -6.77
CA SER A 557 -8.51 -29.86 -6.40
C SER A 557 -9.28 -31.08 -5.88
N PRO A 558 -9.62 -32.07 -6.73
CA PRO A 558 -10.21 -33.32 -6.28
C PRO A 558 -9.26 -34.14 -5.40
#